data_AF-A0A8H5K7T2-F1
#
_entry.id   AF-A0A8H5K7T2-F1
#
_cell.length_a   1.000
_cell.length_b   1.000
_cell.length_c   1.000
_cell.angle_alpha   90.00
_cell.angle_beta   90.00
_cell.angle_gamma   90.00
#
_symmetry.space_group_name_H-M   'P 1'
#
loop_
_entity.id
_entity.type
_entity.pdbx_description
1 polymer ?
#
loop_
_entity_poly.entity_id
_entity_poly.type
_entity_poly.pdbx_seq_one_letter_code
_entity_poly.pdbx_strand_id
1 'polypeptide(L)'
;MAPIGAAGGSVFPGFFGQLLPWWWLFFFLAMLGAVIVSLFHLIVPAEGRPHDPAGNIDYIGAYFGIAALFLFNFVWTQATIVGWERPYIYILLILCALHLVMFVLWEIRTSEPIMPLTIWNSPSFRMVIISAFVSFMSFGMLLWYVTAWQIQIRGYSMFLNAATYAPLAIGGAGAAILSAKAIRHLATQYILAIGSVATVVSLILIATMPEQQT
;
A
#
# COMPACT_ATOMS: atom_id res chain seq x y z
N MET A 1 -0.86 0.99 13.52
CA MET A 1 0.53 0.48 13.73
C MET A 1 1.33 0.31 12.44
N ALA A 2 0.70 0.19 11.26
CA ALA A 2 1.40 0.20 9.96
C ALA A 2 2.42 1.34 9.73
N PRO A 3 2.21 2.60 10.20
CA PRO A 3 3.17 3.69 9.97
C PRO A 3 4.51 3.51 10.68
N ILE A 4 4.52 2.82 11.83
CA ILE A 4 5.74 2.54 12.60
C ILE A 4 6.60 1.53 11.83
N GLY A 5 5.96 0.50 11.28
CA GLY A 5 6.63 -0.46 10.40
C GLY A 5 7.16 0.19 9.12
N ALA A 6 6.41 1.12 8.52
CA ALA A 6 6.85 1.82 7.31
C ALA A 6 8.08 2.72 7.55
N ALA A 7 8.07 3.56 8.59
CA ALA A 7 9.21 4.43 8.86
C ALA A 7 10.42 3.67 9.43
N GLY A 8 10.19 2.75 10.37
CA GLY A 8 11.26 1.89 10.89
C GLY A 8 11.86 1.02 9.78
N GLY A 9 10.99 0.50 8.90
CA GLY A 9 11.36 -0.23 7.71
C GLY A 9 12.24 0.56 6.76
N SER A 10 12.00 1.87 6.59
CA SER A 10 12.76 2.72 5.66
C SER A 10 14.24 2.93 6.03
N VAL A 11 14.60 2.78 7.31
CA VAL A 11 15.98 2.92 7.80
C VAL A 11 16.87 1.77 7.34
N PHE A 12 16.32 0.54 7.26
CA PHE A 12 17.11 -0.64 6.89
C PHE A 12 17.62 -0.57 5.43
N PRO A 13 16.82 -0.26 4.40
CA PRO A 13 17.32 -0.05 3.04
C PRO A 13 18.40 1.03 2.96
N GLY A 14 18.29 2.12 3.72
CA GLY A 14 19.32 3.16 3.77
C GLY A 14 20.64 2.66 4.39
N PHE A 15 20.55 1.89 5.48
CA PHE A 15 21.71 1.27 6.14
C PHE A 15 22.40 0.23 5.26
N PHE A 16 21.63 -0.74 4.74
CA PHE A 16 22.16 -1.79 3.88
C PHE A 16 22.66 -1.22 2.57
N GLY A 17 21.94 -0.28 1.94
CA GLY A 17 22.35 0.33 0.66
C GLY A 17 23.65 1.16 0.75
N GLN A 18 24.04 1.63 1.94
CA GLN A 18 25.25 2.43 2.12
C GLN A 18 26.45 1.62 2.63
N LEU A 19 26.24 0.60 3.46
CA LEU A 19 27.32 -0.11 4.17
C LEU A 19 27.53 -1.55 3.70
N LEU A 20 26.52 -2.15 3.06
CA LEU A 20 26.52 -3.56 2.67
C LEU A 20 26.06 -3.70 1.22
N PRO A 21 26.26 -4.88 0.62
CA PRO A 21 25.57 -5.19 -0.62
C PRO A 21 24.05 -5.23 -0.41
N TRP A 22 23.30 -4.64 -1.34
CA TRP A 22 21.83 -4.50 -1.26
C TRP A 22 21.08 -5.82 -1.00
N TRP A 23 21.60 -6.96 -1.46
CA TRP A 23 20.95 -8.26 -1.27
C TRP A 23 20.90 -8.73 0.19
N TRP A 24 21.75 -8.19 1.07
CA TRP A 24 21.69 -8.48 2.51
C TRP A 24 20.36 -8.02 3.14
N LEU A 25 19.69 -7.05 2.53
CA LEU A 25 18.36 -6.63 2.95
C LEU A 25 17.35 -7.79 2.91
N PHE A 26 17.41 -8.67 1.90
CA PHE A 26 16.48 -9.81 1.82
C PHE A 26 16.74 -10.85 2.90
N PHE A 27 18.02 -11.13 3.20
CA PHE A 27 18.38 -12.02 4.31
C PHE A 27 17.90 -11.45 5.64
N PHE A 28 18.11 -10.15 5.86
CA PHE A 28 17.62 -9.47 7.06
C PHE A 28 16.09 -9.55 7.19
N LEU A 29 15.35 -9.24 6.13
CA LEU A 29 13.89 -9.34 6.12
C LEU A 29 13.40 -10.77 6.34
N ALA A 30 14.07 -11.77 5.75
CA ALA A 30 13.75 -13.18 5.94
C ALA A 30 13.98 -13.62 7.39
N MET A 31 15.10 -13.23 8.00
CA MET A 31 15.39 -13.52 9.41
C MET A 31 14.39 -12.84 10.34
N LEU A 32 14.07 -11.57 10.10
CA LEU A 32 13.06 -10.85 10.86
C LEU A 32 11.69 -11.52 10.76
N GLY A 33 11.29 -11.93 9.55
CA GLY A 33 10.05 -12.68 9.31
C GLY A 33 10.04 -14.01 10.06
N ALA A 34 11.13 -14.78 10.02
CA ALA A 34 11.25 -16.04 10.75
C ALA A 34 11.12 -15.85 12.27
N VAL A 35 11.72 -14.80 12.83
CA VAL A 35 11.59 -14.45 14.25
C VAL A 35 10.14 -14.11 14.59
N ILE A 36 9.48 -13.27 13.80
CA ILE A 36 8.09 -12.88 14.03
C ILE A 36 7.16 -14.10 13.98
N VAL A 37 7.32 -14.98 12.98
CA VAL A 37 6.52 -16.21 12.85
C VAL A 37 6.76 -17.15 14.02
N SER A 38 8.02 -17.31 14.45
CA SER A 38 8.37 -18.15 15.59
C SER A 38 7.76 -17.62 16.89
N LEU A 39 7.86 -16.30 17.14
CA LEU A 39 7.24 -15.67 18.30
C LEU A 39 5.73 -15.75 18.27
N PHE A 40 5.12 -15.57 17.10
CA PHE A 40 3.68 -15.75 16.92
C PHE A 40 3.25 -17.15 17.32
N HIS A 41 3.95 -18.18 16.85
CA HIS A 41 3.65 -19.58 17.20
C HIS A 41 3.82 -19.87 18.70
N LEU A 42 4.78 -19.22 19.38
CA LEU A 42 5.04 -19.44 20.81
C LEU A 42 4.08 -18.67 21.73
N ILE A 43 3.68 -17.46 21.34
CA ILE A 43 2.92 -16.53 22.19
C ILE A 43 1.42 -16.66 21.96
N VAL A 44 1.00 -16.84 20.71
CA VAL A 44 -0.42 -16.90 20.37
C VAL A 44 -0.92 -18.32 20.67
N PRO A 45 -1.85 -18.48 21.63
CA PRO A 45 -2.44 -19.78 21.89
C PRO A 45 -3.14 -20.27 20.62
N ALA A 46 -3.05 -21.57 20.34
CA ALA A 46 -3.77 -22.16 19.23
C ALA A 46 -5.25 -21.77 19.33
N GLU A 47 -5.76 -21.10 18.30
CA GLU A 47 -7.18 -20.78 18.23
C GLU A 47 -7.98 -22.08 18.34
N GLY A 48 -9.11 -22.01 19.05
CA GLY A 48 -10.04 -23.13 19.15
C GLY A 48 -10.69 -23.47 17.82
N ARG A 49 -11.81 -24.22 17.86
CA ARG A 49 -12.55 -24.64 16.66
C ARG A 49 -12.76 -23.47 15.68
N PRO A 50 -12.64 -23.69 14.37
CA PRO A 50 -12.85 -22.66 13.36
C PRO A 50 -14.18 -21.93 13.59
N HIS A 51 -14.18 -20.60 13.46
CA HIS A 51 -15.39 -19.78 13.58
C HIS A 51 -16.46 -20.16 12.55
N ASP A 52 -16.01 -20.63 11.38
CA ASP A 52 -16.86 -21.24 10.35
C ASP A 52 -16.17 -22.51 9.79
N PRO A 53 -16.52 -23.71 10.30
CA PRO A 53 -15.97 -24.96 9.81
C PRO A 53 -16.48 -25.39 8.42
N ALA A 54 -17.54 -24.73 7.91
CA ALA A 54 -18.25 -25.11 6.69
C ALA A 54 -18.08 -24.10 5.54
N GLY A 55 -17.53 -22.91 5.81
CA GLY A 55 -17.25 -21.90 4.81
C GLY A 55 -16.32 -22.43 3.71
N ASN A 56 -16.74 -22.29 2.46
CA ASN A 56 -15.93 -22.67 1.31
C ASN A 56 -15.12 -21.46 0.84
N ILE A 57 -13.85 -21.70 0.52
CA ILE A 57 -12.99 -20.67 -0.05
C ILE A 57 -13.29 -20.58 -1.55
N ASP A 58 -13.62 -19.39 -2.04
CA ASP A 58 -13.78 -19.13 -3.47
C ASP A 58 -12.41 -19.07 -4.18
N TYR A 59 -11.84 -20.24 -4.47
CA TYR A 59 -10.56 -20.34 -5.16
C TYR A 59 -10.60 -19.79 -6.59
N ILE A 60 -11.75 -19.87 -7.26
CA ILE A 60 -11.91 -19.45 -8.64
C ILE A 60 -11.96 -17.92 -8.71
N GLY A 61 -12.76 -17.29 -7.86
CA GLY A 61 -12.78 -15.83 -7.68
C GLY A 61 -11.40 -15.32 -7.27
N ALA A 62 -10.74 -15.98 -6.31
CA ALA A 62 -9.41 -15.61 -5.86
C ALA A 62 -8.38 -15.64 -7.01
N TYR A 63 -8.40 -16.69 -7.85
CA TYR A 63 -7.53 -16.78 -9.01
C TYR A 63 -7.73 -15.60 -9.97
N PHE A 64 -8.96 -15.32 -10.39
CA PHE A 64 -9.22 -14.25 -11.36
C PHE A 64 -8.87 -12.87 -10.80
N GLY A 65 -9.19 -12.61 -9.52
CA GLY A 65 -8.85 -11.35 -8.86
C GLY A 65 -7.34 -11.14 -8.70
N ILE A 66 -6.63 -12.15 -8.20
CA ILE A 66 -5.16 -12.09 -8.02
C ILE A 66 -4.46 -11.98 -9.38
N ALA A 67 -4.86 -12.77 -10.37
CA ALA A 67 -4.27 -12.75 -11.70
C ALA A 67 -4.47 -11.39 -12.39
N ALA A 68 -5.66 -10.78 -12.29
CA ALA A 68 -5.91 -9.45 -12.83
C ALA A 68 -5.00 -8.39 -12.19
N LEU A 69 -4.90 -8.37 -10.85
CA LEU A 69 -4.04 -7.44 -10.13
C LEU A 69 -2.55 -7.64 -10.46
N PHE A 70 -2.11 -8.89 -10.58
CA PHE A 70 -0.74 -9.24 -10.94
C PHE A 70 -0.41 -8.76 -12.37
N LEU A 71 -1.26 -9.06 -13.35
CA LEU A 71 -1.08 -8.64 -14.74
C LEU A 71 -1.03 -7.11 -14.86
N PHE A 72 -1.94 -6.42 -14.16
CA PHE A 72 -1.97 -4.96 -14.14
C PHE A 72 -0.66 -4.38 -13.58
N ASN A 73 -0.22 -4.89 -12.42
CA ASN A 73 1.01 -4.44 -11.79
C ASN A 73 2.24 -4.73 -12.68
N PHE A 74 2.32 -5.94 -13.25
CA PHE A 74 3.40 -6.34 -14.13
C PHE A 74 3.51 -5.44 -15.36
N VAL A 75 2.40 -5.14 -16.03
CA VAL A 75 2.38 -4.22 -17.17
C VAL A 75 2.89 -2.85 -16.76
N TRP A 76 2.38 -2.31 -15.66
CA TRP A 76 2.74 -0.96 -15.20
C TRP A 76 4.23 -0.84 -14.87
N THR A 77 4.82 -1.89 -14.30
CA THR A 77 6.26 -1.94 -13.98
C THR A 77 7.12 -2.26 -15.21
N GLN A 78 6.69 -3.14 -16.12
CA GLN A 78 7.48 -3.48 -17.30
C GLN A 78 7.47 -2.40 -18.36
N ALA A 79 6.33 -1.71 -18.55
CA ALA A 79 6.20 -0.68 -19.56
C ALA A 79 7.18 0.49 -19.35
N THR A 80 7.59 0.76 -18.09
CA THR A 80 8.61 1.78 -17.79
C THR A 80 10.03 1.35 -18.15
N ILE A 81 10.29 0.03 -18.27
CA ILE A 81 11.61 -0.53 -18.58
C ILE A 81 11.75 -0.75 -20.09
N VAL A 82 10.77 -1.39 -20.73
CA VAL A 82 10.85 -1.81 -22.14
C VAL A 82 10.15 -0.87 -23.12
N GLY A 83 9.41 0.12 -22.60
CA GLY A 83 8.56 1.03 -23.37
C GLY A 83 7.20 0.43 -23.73
N TRP A 84 6.20 1.29 -23.95
CA TRP A 84 4.81 0.90 -24.23
C TRP A 84 4.60 0.27 -25.61
N GLU A 85 5.52 0.46 -26.54
CA GLU A 85 5.39 0.02 -27.94
C GLU A 85 5.44 -1.51 -28.10
N ARG A 86 5.85 -2.24 -27.06
CA ARG A 86 6.00 -3.70 -27.13
C ARG A 86 4.62 -4.38 -27.21
N PRO A 87 4.37 -5.23 -28.23
CA PRO A 87 3.07 -5.88 -28.43
C PRO A 87 2.56 -6.66 -27.22
N TYR A 88 3.45 -7.30 -26.45
CA TYR A 88 3.07 -8.10 -25.31
C TYR A 88 2.44 -7.26 -24.17
N ILE A 89 2.75 -5.96 -24.07
CA ILE A 89 2.13 -5.08 -23.07
C ILE A 89 0.64 -4.94 -23.34
N TYR A 90 0.26 -4.69 -24.59
CA TYR A 90 -1.14 -4.60 -25.00
C TYR A 90 -1.87 -5.93 -24.80
N ILE A 91 -1.23 -7.04 -25.12
CA ILE A 91 -1.79 -8.39 -24.89
C ILE A 91 -2.05 -8.62 -23.41
N LEU A 92 -1.09 -8.30 -22.53
CA LEU A 92 -1.25 -8.46 -21.09
C LEU A 92 -2.32 -7.53 -20.51
N LEU A 93 -2.49 -6.32 -21.04
CA LEU A 93 -3.60 -5.43 -20.66
C LEU A 93 -4.96 -6.01 -21.05
N ILE A 94 -5.08 -6.58 -22.24
CA ILE A 94 -6.30 -7.26 -22.68
C ILE A 94 -6.58 -8.46 -21.78
N LEU A 95 -5.57 -9.29 -21.47
CA LEU A 95 -5.71 -10.41 -20.55
C LEU A 95 -6.11 -9.96 -19.14
N CYS A 96 -5.55 -8.86 -18.65
CA CYS A 96 -5.93 -8.26 -17.38
C CYS A 96 -7.41 -7.86 -17.38
N ALA A 97 -7.86 -7.14 -18.42
CA ALA A 97 -9.27 -6.75 -18.55
C ALA A 97 -10.19 -7.97 -18.61
N LEU A 98 -9.79 -9.02 -19.34
CA LEU A 98 -10.54 -10.27 -19.41
C LEU A 98 -10.64 -10.97 -18.04
N HIS A 99 -9.54 -11.07 -17.28
CA HIS A 99 -9.57 -11.66 -15.93
C HIS A 99 -10.44 -10.85 -14.97
N LEU A 100 -10.42 -9.51 -15.07
CA LEU A 100 -11.25 -8.65 -14.25
C LEU A 100 -12.75 -8.79 -14.59
N VAL A 101 -13.10 -8.90 -15.88
CA VAL A 101 -14.49 -9.18 -16.28
C VAL A 101 -14.92 -10.56 -15.82
N MET A 102 -14.08 -11.59 -15.98
CA MET A 102 -14.37 -12.95 -15.50
C MET A 102 -14.54 -13.00 -13.98
N PHE A 103 -13.71 -12.26 -13.24
CA PHE A 103 -13.84 -12.10 -11.80
C PHE A 103 -15.21 -11.54 -11.42
N VAL A 104 -15.62 -10.43 -12.02
CA VAL A 104 -16.93 -9.81 -11.75
C VAL A 104 -18.08 -10.74 -12.12
N LEU A 105 -18.02 -11.40 -13.27
CA LEU A 105 -19.06 -12.35 -13.70
C LEU A 105 -19.16 -13.57 -12.77
N TRP A 106 -18.03 -14.02 -12.22
CA TRP A 106 -17.98 -15.10 -11.25
C TRP A 106 -18.56 -14.68 -9.89
N GLU A 107 -18.16 -13.51 -9.38
CA GLU A 107 -18.65 -12.95 -8.12
C GLU A 107 -20.17 -12.66 -8.12
N ILE A 108 -20.77 -12.38 -9.29
CA ILE A 108 -22.23 -12.25 -9.42
C ILE A 108 -22.95 -13.59 -9.23
N ARG A 109 -22.30 -14.71 -9.61
CA ARG A 109 -22.93 -16.04 -9.68
C ARG A 109 -22.62 -16.93 -8.47
N THR A 110 -21.49 -16.70 -7.81
CA THR A 110 -21.05 -17.52 -6.67
C THR A 110 -21.94 -17.31 -5.45
N SER A 111 -22.16 -18.37 -4.66
CA SER A 111 -22.96 -18.33 -3.44
C SER A 111 -22.20 -17.73 -2.25
N GLU A 112 -20.87 -17.82 -2.27
CA GLU A 112 -19.97 -17.28 -1.24
C GLU A 112 -18.93 -16.35 -1.89
N PRO A 113 -19.35 -15.14 -2.32
CA PRO A 113 -18.48 -14.17 -2.99
C PRO A 113 -17.41 -13.63 -2.05
N ILE A 114 -16.18 -13.46 -2.57
CA ILE A 114 -15.09 -12.81 -1.83
C ILE A 114 -15.47 -11.36 -1.55
N MET A 115 -16.14 -10.71 -2.51
CA MET A 115 -16.63 -9.35 -2.38
C MET A 115 -18.12 -9.30 -2.72
N PRO A 116 -19.02 -9.21 -1.72
CA PRO A 116 -20.43 -9.08 -2.01
C PRO A 116 -20.68 -7.79 -2.80
N LEU A 117 -21.12 -7.90 -4.05
CA LEU A 117 -21.27 -6.75 -4.94
C LEU A 117 -22.34 -5.75 -4.48
N THR A 118 -23.19 -6.14 -3.53
CA THR A 118 -24.17 -5.27 -2.87
C THR A 118 -23.54 -4.09 -2.14
N ILE A 119 -22.26 -4.17 -1.75
CA ILE A 119 -21.56 -3.06 -1.09
C ILE A 119 -21.48 -1.84 -2.02
N TRP A 120 -21.38 -2.05 -3.35
CA TRP A 120 -21.33 -0.99 -4.35
C TRP A 120 -22.62 -0.16 -4.47
N ASN A 121 -23.75 -0.71 -4.02
CA ASN A 121 -25.02 0.01 -3.98
C ASN A 121 -25.05 1.07 -2.85
N SER A 122 -24.15 0.99 -1.88
CA SER A 122 -24.02 2.00 -0.84
C SER A 122 -23.57 3.34 -1.46
N PRO A 123 -24.30 4.45 -1.22
CA PRO A 123 -24.02 5.74 -1.86
C PRO A 123 -22.63 6.30 -1.47
N SER A 124 -22.11 5.94 -0.30
CA SER A 124 -20.80 6.40 0.17
C SER A 124 -19.64 5.54 -0.33
N PHE A 125 -19.86 4.26 -0.64
CA PHE A 125 -18.78 3.31 -0.89
C PHE A 125 -17.92 3.67 -2.11
N ARG A 126 -18.55 4.07 -3.22
CA ARG A 126 -17.83 4.52 -4.43
C ARG A 126 -16.92 5.71 -4.15
N MET A 127 -17.42 6.71 -3.42
CA MET A 127 -16.64 7.90 -3.07
C MET A 127 -15.48 7.58 -2.13
N VAL A 128 -15.69 6.66 -1.17
CA VAL A 128 -14.63 6.20 -0.27
C VAL A 128 -13.51 5.50 -1.05
N ILE A 129 -13.83 4.63 -2.00
CA ILE A 129 -12.83 3.95 -2.84
C ILE A 129 -12.05 4.93 -3.70
N ILE A 130 -12.74 5.87 -4.35
CA ILE A 130 -12.07 6.89 -5.19
C ILE A 130 -11.15 7.77 -4.33
N SER A 131 -11.62 8.21 -3.17
CA SER A 131 -10.82 8.99 -2.23
C SER A 131 -9.59 8.21 -1.77
N ALA A 132 -9.75 6.94 -1.37
CA ALA A 132 -8.63 6.09 -0.99
C ALA A 132 -7.63 5.93 -2.13
N PHE A 133 -8.09 5.63 -3.34
CA PHE A 133 -7.25 5.49 -4.53
C PHE A 133 -6.41 6.74 -4.79
N VAL A 134 -7.05 7.91 -4.83
CA VAL A 134 -6.35 9.20 -5.06
C VAL A 134 -5.37 9.51 -3.92
N SER A 135 -5.75 9.27 -2.66
CA SER A 135 -4.88 9.48 -1.50
C SER A 135 -3.63 8.57 -1.55
N PHE A 136 -3.80 7.28 -1.86
CA PHE A 136 -2.67 6.35 -1.98
C PHE A 136 -1.75 6.69 -3.16
N MET A 137 -2.32 7.06 -4.32
CA MET A 137 -1.53 7.53 -5.46
C MET A 137 -0.72 8.79 -5.11
N SER A 138 -1.37 9.76 -4.45
CA SER A 138 -0.73 11.02 -4.04
C SER A 138 0.42 10.76 -3.06
N PHE A 139 0.21 9.86 -2.11
CA PHE A 139 1.24 9.46 -1.15
C PHE A 139 2.42 8.74 -1.80
N GLY A 140 2.17 7.81 -2.74
CA GLY A 140 3.23 7.13 -3.49
C GLY A 140 4.08 8.10 -4.33
N MET A 141 3.44 9.05 -5.02
CA MET A 141 4.15 10.11 -5.75
C MET A 141 4.98 10.99 -4.82
N LEU A 142 4.43 11.40 -3.68
CA LEU A 142 5.14 12.21 -2.68
C LEU A 142 6.43 11.52 -2.23
N LEU A 143 6.38 10.24 -1.87
CA LEU A 143 7.57 9.51 -1.41
C LEU A 143 8.67 9.46 -2.48
N TRP A 144 8.29 9.26 -3.75
CA TRP A 144 9.25 9.25 -4.85
C TRP A 144 9.88 10.62 -5.07
N TYR A 145 9.06 11.69 -5.19
CA TYR A 145 9.56 13.05 -5.44
C TYR A 145 10.42 13.57 -4.28
N VAL A 146 10.00 13.34 -3.03
CA VAL A 146 10.77 13.76 -1.85
C VAL A 146 12.11 13.04 -1.81
N THR A 147 12.14 11.72 -2.07
CA THR A 147 13.40 10.96 -2.15
C THR A 147 14.31 11.48 -3.26
N ALA A 148 13.76 11.67 -4.46
CA ALA A 148 14.52 12.17 -5.61
C ALA A 148 15.09 13.57 -5.33
N TRP A 149 14.28 14.47 -4.76
CA TRP A 149 14.69 15.81 -4.37
C TRP A 149 15.82 15.79 -3.33
N GLN A 150 15.67 15.00 -2.26
CA GLN A 150 16.67 14.93 -1.21
C GLN A 150 18.00 14.36 -1.71
N ILE A 151 17.97 13.32 -2.53
CA ILE A 151 19.20 12.68 -3.03
C ILE A 151 19.84 13.49 -4.15
N GLN A 152 19.06 13.91 -5.16
CA GLN A 152 19.60 14.51 -6.38
C GLN A 152 19.86 16.01 -6.24
N ILE A 153 19.05 16.75 -5.47
CA ILE A 153 19.18 18.21 -5.34
C ILE A 153 19.87 18.58 -4.03
N ARG A 154 19.48 17.97 -2.91
CA ARG A 154 20.10 18.26 -1.60
C ARG A 154 21.36 17.45 -1.30
N GLY A 155 21.69 16.45 -2.13
CA GLY A 155 22.87 15.62 -1.95
C GLY A 155 22.84 14.79 -0.66
N TYR A 156 21.66 14.49 -0.11
CA TYR A 156 21.56 13.68 1.09
C TYR A 156 22.07 12.27 0.85
N SER A 157 22.78 11.71 1.83
CA SER A 157 23.11 10.28 1.82
C SER A 157 21.82 9.45 1.91
N MET A 158 21.88 8.19 1.44
CA MET A 158 20.73 7.28 1.51
C MET A 158 20.24 7.08 2.95
N PHE A 159 21.16 7.03 3.92
CA PHE A 159 20.82 6.93 5.33
C PHE A 159 20.15 8.20 5.87
N LEU A 160 20.65 9.39 5.50
CA LEU A 160 20.03 10.66 5.93
C LEU A 160 18.63 10.82 5.32
N ASN A 161 18.45 10.47 4.05
CA ASN A 161 17.13 10.46 3.40
C ASN A 161 16.17 9.52 4.14
N ALA A 162 16.61 8.32 4.50
CA ALA A 162 15.81 7.39 5.30
C ALA A 162 15.42 7.98 6.67
N ALA A 163 16.35 8.67 7.34
CA ALA A 163 16.08 9.33 8.62
C ALA A 163 15.01 10.44 8.51
N THR A 164 14.91 11.12 7.37
CA THR A 164 13.86 12.15 7.15
C THR A 164 12.44 11.58 7.16
N TYR A 165 12.26 10.26 7.02
CA TYR A 165 10.97 9.59 7.12
C TYR A 165 10.59 9.24 8.57
N ALA A 166 11.46 9.43 9.57
CA ALA A 166 11.11 9.17 10.97
C ALA A 166 9.88 9.96 11.46
N PRO A 167 9.70 11.26 11.14
CA PRO A 167 8.50 12.01 11.50
C PRO A 167 7.20 11.42 10.92
N LEU A 168 7.27 10.72 9.78
CA LEU A 168 6.11 10.05 9.19
C LEU A 168 5.57 8.94 10.11
N ALA A 169 6.43 8.21 10.83
CA ALA A 169 5.98 7.21 11.81
C ALA A 169 5.21 7.87 12.94
N ILE A 170 5.75 8.96 13.49
CA ILE A 170 5.15 9.67 14.62
C ILE A 170 3.82 10.28 14.20
N GLY A 171 3.81 11.02 13.09
CA GLY A 171 2.61 11.66 12.54
C GLY A 171 1.56 10.63 12.13
N GLY A 172 1.95 9.55 11.46
CA GLY A 172 1.04 8.49 11.03
C GLY A 172 0.46 7.69 12.21
N ALA A 173 1.27 7.38 13.24
CA ALA A 173 0.77 6.74 14.46
C ALA A 173 -0.21 7.64 15.21
N GLY A 174 0.12 8.93 15.34
CA GLY A 174 -0.77 9.93 15.93
C GLY A 174 -2.09 10.07 15.15
N ALA A 175 -2.01 10.17 13.83
CA ALA A 175 -3.18 10.24 12.95
C ALA A 175 -4.07 9.01 13.07
N ALA A 176 -3.48 7.80 13.16
CA ALA A 176 -4.24 6.56 13.33
C ALA A 176 -4.98 6.50 14.69
N ILE A 177 -4.34 6.96 15.77
CA ILE A 177 -4.99 7.05 17.09
C ILE A 177 -6.11 8.09 17.06
N LEU A 178 -5.86 9.24 16.43
CA LEU A 178 -6.85 10.32 16.30
C LEU A 178 -8.05 9.87 15.46
N SER A 179 -7.83 9.21 14.33
CA SER A 179 -8.89 8.69 13.46
C SER A 179 -9.72 7.63 14.18
N ALA A 180 -9.08 6.72 14.92
CA ALA A 180 -9.78 5.70 15.71
C ALA A 180 -10.67 6.33 16.80
N LYS A 181 -10.21 7.39 17.46
CA LYS A 181 -11.03 8.14 18.43
C LYS A 181 -12.14 8.93 17.74
N ALA A 182 -11.86 9.55 16.60
CA ALA A 182 -12.78 10.40 15.86
C ALA A 182 -13.96 9.63 15.26
N ILE A 183 -13.78 8.36 14.86
CA ILE A 183 -14.87 7.51 14.34
C ILE A 183 -16.04 7.37 15.32
N ARG A 184 -15.79 7.52 16.63
CA ARG A 184 -16.84 7.48 17.67
C ARG A 184 -17.71 8.74 17.73
N HIS A 185 -17.27 9.84 17.12
CA HIS A 185 -17.89 11.16 17.26
C HIS A 185 -18.20 11.83 15.92
N LEU A 186 -17.57 11.38 14.82
CA LEU A 186 -17.72 11.95 13.49
C LEU A 186 -18.05 10.85 12.48
N ALA A 187 -18.93 11.15 11.53
CA ALA A 187 -19.17 10.27 10.41
C ALA A 187 -17.87 10.09 9.58
N THR A 188 -17.64 8.87 9.09
CA THR A 188 -16.42 8.47 8.37
C THR A 188 -16.08 9.40 7.19
N GLN A 189 -17.10 9.93 6.51
CA GLN A 189 -16.94 10.88 5.41
C GLN A 189 -16.17 12.15 5.81
N TYR A 190 -16.39 12.69 7.01
CA TYR A 190 -15.70 13.90 7.48
C TYR A 190 -14.24 13.60 7.82
N ILE A 191 -13.97 12.43 8.40
CA ILE A 191 -12.60 12.00 8.72
C ILE A 191 -11.79 11.84 7.44
N LEU A 192 -12.38 11.26 6.38
CA LEU A 192 -11.76 11.14 5.06
C LEU A 192 -11.54 12.50 4.40
N ALA A 193 -12.50 13.42 4.49
CA ALA A 193 -12.36 14.77 3.96
C ALA A 193 -11.22 15.54 4.63
N ILE A 194 -11.13 15.50 5.96
CA ILE A 194 -10.04 16.13 6.74
C ILE A 194 -8.69 15.53 6.33
N GLY A 195 -8.61 14.20 6.22
CA GLY A 195 -7.39 13.52 5.76
C GLY A 195 -6.98 13.95 4.35
N SER A 196 -7.94 14.04 3.43
CA SER A 196 -7.69 14.46 2.04
C SER A 196 -7.20 15.91 1.95
N VAL A 197 -7.81 16.83 2.71
CA VAL A 197 -7.36 18.24 2.79
C VAL A 197 -5.95 18.32 3.38
N ALA A 198 -5.66 17.55 4.44
CA ALA A 198 -4.33 17.49 5.02
C ALA A 198 -3.28 16.98 4.01
N THR A 199 -3.63 15.99 3.17
CA THR A 199 -2.77 15.53 2.07
C THR A 199 -2.49 16.65 1.06
N VAL A 200 -3.51 17.40 0.66
CA VAL A 200 -3.35 18.54 -0.27
C VAL A 200 -2.44 19.61 0.33
N VAL A 201 -2.66 19.99 1.59
CA VAL A 201 -1.80 20.97 2.28
C VAL A 201 -0.36 20.46 2.36
N SER A 202 -0.15 19.19 2.70
CA SER A 202 1.19 18.60 2.73
C SER A 202 1.89 18.65 1.37
N LEU A 203 1.16 18.37 0.28
CA LEU A 203 1.71 18.44 -1.08
C LEU A 203 2.09 19.88 -1.45
N ILE A 204 1.26 20.86 -1.11
CA ILE A 204 1.55 22.28 -1.36
C ILE A 204 2.80 22.72 -0.60
N LEU A 205 2.91 22.36 0.68
CA LEU A 205 4.09 22.70 1.50
C LEU A 205 5.38 22.13 0.92
N ILE A 206 5.34 20.88 0.45
CA ILE A 206 6.48 20.22 -0.21
C ILE A 206 6.79 20.89 -1.56
N ALA A 207 5.77 21.25 -2.34
CA ALA A 207 5.95 21.93 -3.62
C ALA A 207 6.59 23.33 -3.45
N THR A 208 6.35 24.00 -2.33
CA THR A 208 6.97 25.29 -1.99
C THR A 208 8.26 25.17 -1.19
N MET A 209 8.77 23.95 -0.98
CA MET A 209 9.96 23.72 -0.15
C MET A 209 11.21 24.29 -0.84
N PRO A 210 12.03 25.12 -0.15
CA PRO A 210 13.25 25.67 -0.73
C PRO A 210 14.31 24.58 -0.98
N GLU A 211 15.19 24.84 -1.94
CA GLU A 211 16.28 23.94 -2.33
C GLU A 211 17.18 23.58 -1.15
N GLN A 212 17.61 24.59 -0.40
CA GLN A 212 18.44 24.44 0.80
C GLN A 212 17.67 24.91 2.03
N GLN A 213 17.76 24.13 3.12
CA GLN A 213 17.33 24.59 4.43
C GLN A 213 18.52 25.34 5.05
N THR A 214 18.39 26.67 5.18
CA THR A 214 19.30 27.50 5.99
C THR A 214 19.25 27.12 7.45
#